data_AF-M4EAW7-F1
#
_entry.id   AF-M4EAW7-F1
#
_cell.length_a   1.000
_cell.length_b   1.000
_cell.length_c   1.000
_cell.angle_alpha   90.00
_cell.angle_beta   90.00
_cell.angle_gamma   90.00
#
_symmetry.space_group_name_H-M   'P 1'
#
loop_
_entity.id
_entity.type
_entity.pdbx_description
1 polymer ?
#
loop_
_entity_poly.entity_id
_entity_poly.type
_entity_poly.pdbx_seq_one_letter_code
_entity_poly.pdbx_strand_id
1 'polypeptide(L)'
;MVKVIDSHYLTITAIVTVVYQLIFFVITALFKFDQVTDFAGSTNFVILAVLTLVLKGTWHFRQVVLTSLVVVWGLRLGMFLLMRILKWGEDRRFDEMRENMGKLVVFWTLQAVWVWTVSLPVTLVNASNGGRLFQPADVIGWAMFVAGFLVEAIADQQKLLFKNRQENKGRWCDVGLWKYSRHPNYFGEMLLWWGIYVASLPVLKGAEFLVIVGPIFLTLLLFFVSGIPLLEESADKKYGNLGAYRHYKKTTSPLILLPRGVYGYLPKWCKTVFLFEFPLYSKNLPQETTVW
;
A
#
# COMPACT_ATOMS: atom_id res chain seq x y z
N MET A 1 -18.59 24.17 16.61
CA MET A 1 -17.68 23.04 16.31
C MET A 1 -18.09 21.89 17.21
N VAL A 2 -18.61 20.80 16.66
CA VAL A 2 -19.09 19.67 17.48
C VAL A 2 -17.87 18.90 17.97
N LYS A 3 -17.58 18.99 19.28
CA LYS A 3 -16.58 18.16 19.93
C LYS A 3 -17.24 16.80 20.19
N VAL A 4 -17.08 15.86 19.26
CA VAL A 4 -17.75 14.55 19.34
C VAL A 4 -17.19 13.74 20.50
N ILE A 5 -15.85 13.63 20.62
CA ILE A 5 -15.15 12.98 21.75
C ILE A 5 -13.82 13.70 22.04
N ASP A 6 -12.99 13.91 21.02
CA ASP A 6 -11.73 14.65 21.09
C ASP A 6 -11.60 15.68 19.95
N SER A 7 -10.67 16.63 20.08
CA SER A 7 -10.47 17.72 19.10
C SER A 7 -9.82 17.29 17.80
N HIS A 8 -9.17 16.12 17.78
CA HIS A 8 -8.37 15.62 16.67
C HIS A 8 -9.05 14.45 15.94
N TYR A 9 -10.26 14.08 16.37
CA TYR A 9 -11.04 12.93 15.89
C TYR A 9 -10.32 11.58 16.00
N LEU A 10 -9.28 11.47 16.84
CA LEU A 10 -8.49 10.25 16.97
C LEU A 10 -9.29 9.12 17.63
N THR A 11 -10.06 9.44 18.67
CA THR A 11 -10.83 8.45 19.41
C THR A 11 -11.99 7.90 18.56
N ILE A 12 -12.72 8.80 17.89
CA ILE A 12 -13.85 8.37 17.05
C ILE A 12 -13.37 7.55 15.85
N THR A 13 -12.27 7.95 15.20
CA THR A 13 -11.71 7.18 14.07
C THR A 13 -11.17 5.82 14.51
N ALA A 14 -10.56 5.72 15.71
CA ALA A 14 -10.13 4.44 16.27
C ALA A 14 -11.32 3.52 16.55
N ILE A 15 -12.38 4.02 17.20
CA ILE A 15 -13.60 3.24 17.47
C ILE A 15 -14.23 2.74 16.18
N VAL A 16 -14.42 3.63 15.20
CA VAL A 16 -14.99 3.25 13.89
C VAL A 16 -14.12 2.19 13.22
N THR A 17 -12.80 2.36 13.23
CA THR A 17 -11.89 1.37 12.65
C THR A 17 -12.04 0.01 13.33
N VAL A 18 -11.99 -0.04 14.66
CA VAL A 18 -12.06 -1.28 15.43
C VAL A 18 -13.40 -1.98 15.20
N VAL A 19 -14.52 -1.27 15.31
CA VAL A 19 -15.86 -1.84 15.10
C VAL A 19 -16.00 -2.35 13.67
N TYR A 20 -15.58 -1.56 12.68
CA TYR A 20 -15.64 -1.94 11.28
C TYR A 20 -14.82 -3.21 11.00
N GLN A 21 -13.56 -3.25 11.45
CA GLN A 21 -12.69 -4.40 11.26
C GLN A 21 -13.19 -5.64 12.02
N LEU A 22 -13.81 -5.46 13.20
CA LEU A 22 -14.41 -6.56 13.95
C LEU A 22 -15.62 -7.16 13.22
N ILE A 23 -16.46 -6.33 12.59
CA ILE A 23 -17.59 -6.80 11.77
C ILE A 23 -17.08 -7.70 10.63
N PHE A 24 -16.09 -7.24 9.87
CA PHE A 24 -15.54 -8.04 8.78
C PHE A 24 -14.73 -9.26 9.25
N PHE A 25 -14.08 -9.18 10.42
CA PHE A 25 -13.50 -10.34 11.08
C PHE A 25 -14.56 -11.41 11.36
N VAL A 26 -15.70 -11.03 11.96
CA VAL A 26 -16.81 -11.95 12.25
C VAL A 26 -17.38 -12.55 10.96
N ILE A 27 -17.60 -11.72 9.92
CA ILE A 27 -18.05 -12.20 8.61
C ILE A 27 -17.04 -13.21 8.03
N THR A 28 -15.75 -12.91 8.08
CA THR A 28 -14.70 -13.78 7.53
C THR A 28 -14.59 -15.09 8.32
N ALA A 29 -14.67 -15.02 9.64
CA ALA A 29 -14.62 -16.21 10.51
C ALA A 29 -15.83 -17.13 10.32
N LEU A 30 -17.04 -16.57 10.15
CA LEU A 30 -18.28 -17.34 9.99
C LEU A 30 -18.47 -17.87 8.57
N PHE A 31 -18.20 -17.05 7.55
CA PHE A 31 -18.50 -17.37 6.14
C PHE A 31 -17.27 -17.83 5.34
N LYS A 32 -16.07 -17.86 5.94
CA LYS A 32 -14.80 -18.19 5.27
C LYS A 32 -14.58 -17.41 3.98
N PHE A 33 -15.06 -16.16 3.97
CA PHE A 33 -15.13 -15.32 2.80
C PHE A 33 -13.99 -14.29 2.82
N ASP A 34 -12.81 -14.72 2.40
CA ASP A 34 -11.57 -13.91 2.51
C ASP A 34 -11.50 -12.75 1.51
N GLN A 35 -12.40 -12.79 0.54
CA GLN A 35 -12.55 -11.80 -0.52
C GLN A 35 -12.87 -10.40 0.02
N VAL A 36 -13.34 -10.30 1.26
CA VAL A 36 -13.77 -9.04 1.87
C VAL A 36 -12.65 -8.33 2.62
N THR A 37 -11.50 -8.96 2.81
CA THR A 37 -10.37 -8.39 3.56
C THR A 37 -9.85 -7.12 2.88
N ASP A 38 -9.47 -7.26 1.61
CA ASP A 38 -9.03 -6.18 0.72
C ASP A 38 -10.11 -5.07 0.56
N PHE A 39 -11.39 -5.46 0.48
CA PHE A 39 -12.51 -4.52 0.43
C PHE A 39 -12.62 -3.74 1.75
N ALA A 40 -12.60 -4.42 2.88
CA ALA A 40 -12.71 -3.83 4.21
C ALA A 40 -11.57 -2.84 4.50
N GLY A 41 -10.34 -3.16 4.11
CA GLY A 41 -9.22 -2.23 4.22
C GLY A 41 -9.48 -0.92 3.46
N SER A 42 -9.72 -1.03 2.14
CA SER A 42 -9.86 0.13 1.25
C SER A 42 -11.07 1.01 1.58
N THR A 43 -12.24 0.43 1.89
CA THR A 43 -13.43 1.22 2.22
C THR A 43 -13.36 1.85 3.59
N ASN A 44 -12.62 1.28 4.55
CA ASN A 44 -12.42 1.89 5.86
C ASN A 44 -11.62 3.20 5.74
N PHE A 45 -10.59 3.27 4.90
CA PHE A 45 -9.92 4.54 4.56
C PHE A 45 -10.90 5.61 4.04
N VAL A 46 -11.79 5.22 3.13
CA VAL A 46 -12.83 6.10 2.57
C VAL A 46 -13.77 6.60 3.67
N ILE A 47 -14.24 5.68 4.53
CA ILE A 47 -15.13 6.01 5.65
C ILE A 47 -14.46 6.99 6.61
N LEU A 48 -13.22 6.76 7.02
CA LEU A 48 -12.52 7.67 7.94
C LEU A 48 -12.31 9.06 7.33
N ALA A 49 -11.92 9.13 6.06
CA ALA A 49 -11.70 10.40 5.36
C ALA A 49 -13.00 11.21 5.25
N VAL A 50 -14.10 10.59 4.82
CA VAL A 50 -15.41 11.26 4.68
C VAL A 50 -16.00 11.60 6.05
N LEU A 51 -15.96 10.68 7.01
CA LEU A 51 -16.48 10.88 8.36
C LEU A 51 -15.84 12.10 9.02
N THR A 52 -14.51 12.17 9.03
CA THR A 52 -13.79 13.28 9.68
C THR A 52 -14.06 14.63 9.03
N LEU A 53 -14.22 14.66 7.70
CA LEU A 53 -14.60 15.87 6.96
C LEU A 53 -16.03 16.32 7.32
N VAL A 54 -16.99 15.40 7.32
CA VAL A 54 -18.40 15.68 7.65
C VAL A 54 -18.55 16.11 9.11
N LEU A 55 -17.89 15.43 10.05
CA LEU A 55 -17.92 15.76 11.47
C LEU A 55 -17.34 17.16 11.76
N LYS A 56 -16.34 17.58 10.99
CA LYS A 56 -15.79 18.93 11.12
C LYS A 56 -16.81 20.00 10.73
N GLY A 57 -17.57 19.76 9.67
CA GLY A 57 -18.56 20.71 9.15
C GLY A 57 -17.96 21.96 8.51
N THR A 58 -16.63 22.04 8.37
CA THR A 58 -15.92 23.09 7.62
C THR A 58 -15.25 22.45 6.41
N TRP A 59 -15.35 23.10 5.26
CA TRP A 59 -14.91 22.55 3.97
C TRP A 59 -13.77 23.37 3.40
N HIS A 60 -12.66 23.47 4.14
CA HIS A 60 -11.48 24.18 3.62
C HIS A 60 -10.89 23.44 2.43
N PHE A 61 -10.31 24.18 1.49
CA PHE A 61 -9.78 23.62 0.23
C PHE A 61 -8.86 22.41 0.45
N ARG A 62 -7.90 22.50 1.38
CA ARG A 62 -6.98 21.40 1.72
C ARG A 62 -7.72 20.14 2.20
N GLN A 63 -8.75 20.30 3.04
CA GLN A 63 -9.53 19.19 3.61
C GLN A 63 -10.30 18.45 2.51
N VAL A 64 -10.97 19.22 1.65
CA VAL A 64 -11.71 18.68 0.50
C VAL A 64 -10.76 17.94 -0.43
N VAL A 65 -9.64 18.56 -0.82
CA VAL A 65 -8.65 17.94 -1.72
C VAL A 65 -8.11 16.64 -1.13
N LEU A 66 -7.55 16.65 0.08
CA LEU A 66 -6.95 15.44 0.66
C LEU A 66 -7.99 14.33 0.88
N THR A 67 -9.20 14.68 1.30
CA THR A 67 -10.29 13.70 1.43
C THR A 67 -10.64 13.12 0.05
N SER A 68 -10.80 13.96 -0.98
CA SER A 68 -11.08 13.49 -2.34
C SER A 68 -9.97 12.58 -2.88
N LEU A 69 -8.70 12.90 -2.64
CA LEU A 69 -7.57 12.06 -3.04
C LEU A 69 -7.66 10.66 -2.39
N VAL A 70 -7.86 10.59 -1.06
CA VAL A 70 -8.02 9.32 -0.35
C VAL A 70 -9.26 8.54 -0.83
N VAL A 71 -10.37 9.23 -1.08
CA VAL A 71 -11.60 8.61 -1.61
C VAL A 71 -11.36 8.01 -3.00
N VAL A 72 -10.75 8.77 -3.92
CA VAL A 72 -10.44 8.31 -5.28
C VAL A 72 -9.50 7.11 -5.24
N TRP A 73 -8.46 7.15 -4.41
CA TRP A 73 -7.56 6.00 -4.22
C TRP A 73 -8.29 4.79 -3.64
N GLY A 74 -9.03 4.96 -2.55
CA GLY A 74 -9.72 3.86 -1.86
C GLY A 74 -10.77 3.20 -2.75
N LEU A 75 -11.57 3.99 -3.48
CA LEU A 75 -12.55 3.45 -4.43
C LEU A 75 -11.88 2.73 -5.59
N ARG A 76 -10.80 3.29 -6.17
CA ARG A 76 -10.06 2.64 -7.26
C ARG A 76 -9.45 1.31 -6.81
N LEU A 77 -8.76 1.31 -5.66
CA LEU A 77 -8.12 0.13 -5.12
C LEU A 77 -9.16 -0.94 -4.76
N GLY A 78 -10.22 -0.56 -4.03
CA GLY A 78 -11.30 -1.46 -3.66
C GLY A 78 -11.99 -2.08 -4.88
N MET A 79 -12.29 -1.28 -5.91
CA MET A 79 -12.88 -1.77 -7.15
C MET A 79 -11.93 -2.69 -7.92
N PHE A 80 -10.65 -2.34 -8.01
CA PHE A 80 -9.64 -3.19 -8.66
C PHE A 80 -9.51 -4.56 -7.99
N LEU A 81 -9.43 -4.59 -6.65
CA LEU A 81 -9.31 -5.82 -5.88
C LEU A 81 -10.59 -6.67 -5.98
N LEU A 82 -11.76 -6.03 -5.92
CA LEU A 82 -13.05 -6.71 -6.14
C LEU A 82 -13.12 -7.35 -7.53
N MET A 83 -12.79 -6.59 -8.58
CA MET A 83 -12.75 -7.12 -9.96
C MET A 83 -11.76 -8.27 -10.13
N ARG A 84 -10.59 -8.17 -9.48
CA ARG A 84 -9.55 -9.22 -9.51
C ARG A 84 -10.08 -10.52 -8.93
N ILE A 85 -10.74 -10.44 -7.78
CA ILE A 85 -11.32 -11.58 -7.08
C ILE A 85 -12.45 -12.20 -7.92
N LEU A 86 -13.37 -11.40 -8.44
CA LEU A 86 -14.49 -11.89 -9.26
C LEU A 86 -14.02 -12.62 -10.53
N LYS A 87 -12.85 -12.23 -11.08
CA LYS A 87 -12.28 -12.85 -12.29
C LYS A 87 -11.37 -14.05 -12.04
N TRP A 88 -10.55 -14.02 -11.00
CA TRP A 88 -9.53 -15.04 -10.75
C TRP A 88 -9.91 -16.07 -9.68
N GLY A 89 -11.01 -15.86 -8.97
CA GLY A 89 -11.46 -16.72 -7.88
C GLY A 89 -10.70 -16.45 -6.58
N GLU A 90 -10.71 -17.45 -5.68
CA GLU A 90 -10.14 -17.36 -4.34
C GLU A 90 -8.66 -16.95 -4.28
N ASP A 91 -8.32 -16.13 -3.29
CA ASP A 91 -6.94 -15.80 -2.96
C ASP A 91 -6.36 -16.88 -2.04
N ARG A 92 -5.55 -17.78 -2.62
CA ARG A 92 -4.93 -18.93 -1.94
C ARG A 92 -4.08 -18.57 -0.71
N ARG A 93 -3.78 -17.28 -0.51
CA ARG A 93 -3.09 -16.78 0.70
C ARG A 93 -3.90 -17.02 1.98
N PHE A 94 -5.22 -17.04 1.87
CA PHE A 94 -6.10 -17.16 3.03
C PHE A 94 -6.48 -18.60 3.36
N ASP A 95 -6.20 -19.56 2.47
CA ASP A 95 -6.47 -20.99 2.70
C ASP A 95 -5.84 -21.48 4.01
N GLU A 96 -4.56 -21.18 4.24
CA GLU A 96 -3.85 -21.54 5.48
C GLU A 96 -4.22 -20.67 6.69
N MET A 97 -4.77 -19.48 6.47
CA MET A 97 -5.16 -18.55 7.55
C MET A 97 -6.55 -18.89 8.11
N ARG A 98 -7.43 -19.43 7.27
CA ARG A 98 -8.79 -19.88 7.65
C ARG A 98 -8.79 -20.99 8.70
N GLU A 99 -7.76 -21.84 8.70
CA GLU A 99 -7.66 -22.95 9.65
C GLU A 99 -7.12 -22.54 11.01
N ASN A 100 -6.55 -21.33 11.13
CA ASN A 100 -5.94 -20.84 12.37
C ASN A 100 -6.54 -19.51 12.81
N MET A 101 -7.49 -19.57 13.75
CA MET A 101 -8.14 -18.40 14.35
C MET A 101 -7.15 -17.39 14.93
N GLY A 102 -6.03 -17.84 15.49
CA GLY A 102 -4.99 -16.94 16.02
C GLY A 102 -4.34 -16.10 14.91
N LYS A 103 -4.00 -16.70 13.77
CA LYS A 103 -3.45 -15.98 12.61
C LYS A 103 -4.47 -14.99 12.04
N LEU A 104 -5.75 -15.38 12.00
CA LEU A 104 -6.83 -14.51 11.54
C LEU A 104 -6.98 -13.27 12.45
N VAL A 105 -6.99 -13.45 13.78
CA VAL A 105 -7.06 -12.32 14.74
C VAL A 105 -5.86 -11.37 14.57
N VAL A 106 -4.65 -11.91 14.42
CA VAL A 106 -3.44 -11.09 14.18
C VAL A 106 -3.55 -10.30 12.88
N PHE A 107 -4.02 -10.93 11.79
CA PHE A 107 -4.22 -10.25 10.51
C PHE A 107 -5.19 -9.08 10.61
N TRP A 108 -6.38 -9.30 11.18
CA TRP A 108 -7.40 -8.25 11.31
C TRP A 108 -6.97 -7.14 12.27
N THR A 109 -6.22 -7.47 13.31
CA THR A 109 -5.62 -6.48 14.22
C THR A 109 -4.58 -5.62 13.50
N LEU A 110 -3.66 -6.25 12.75
CA LEU A 110 -2.66 -5.52 11.97
C LEU A 110 -3.31 -4.66 10.89
N GLN A 111 -4.36 -5.15 10.24
CA GLN A 111 -5.14 -4.38 9.27
C GLN A 111 -5.82 -3.17 9.92
N ALA A 112 -6.40 -3.32 11.12
CA ALA A 112 -6.98 -2.20 11.85
C ALA A 112 -5.94 -1.13 12.21
N VAL A 113 -4.79 -1.56 12.76
CA VAL A 113 -3.67 -0.67 13.08
C VAL A 113 -3.16 0.03 11.82
N TRP A 114 -3.02 -0.70 10.71
CA TRP A 114 -2.61 -0.15 9.44
C TRP A 114 -3.56 0.93 8.92
N VAL A 115 -4.86 0.63 8.78
CA VAL A 115 -5.82 1.61 8.25
C VAL A 115 -5.86 2.86 9.11
N TRP A 116 -5.94 2.70 10.44
CA TRP A 116 -6.02 3.84 11.34
C TRP A 116 -4.74 4.69 11.30
N THR A 117 -3.58 4.06 11.39
CA THR A 117 -2.28 4.75 11.45
C THR A 117 -1.97 5.49 10.15
N VAL A 118 -2.24 4.89 9.00
CA VAL A 118 -2.01 5.50 7.68
C VAL A 118 -3.03 6.62 7.39
N SER A 119 -4.22 6.56 7.98
CA SER A 119 -5.25 7.62 7.86
C SER A 119 -4.97 8.85 8.73
N LEU A 120 -4.04 8.80 9.69
CA LEU A 120 -3.80 9.90 10.63
C LEU A 120 -3.54 11.25 9.97
N PRO A 121 -2.75 11.38 8.89
CA PRO A 121 -2.50 12.69 8.27
C PRO A 121 -3.78 13.34 7.72
N VAL A 122 -4.66 12.57 7.06
CA VAL A 122 -5.94 13.11 6.55
C VAL A 122 -6.91 13.42 7.69
N THR A 123 -6.96 12.58 8.73
CA THR A 123 -7.75 12.82 9.95
C THR A 123 -7.38 14.15 10.60
N LEU A 124 -6.08 14.44 10.77
CA LEU A 124 -5.63 15.69 11.37
C LEU A 124 -5.88 16.91 10.49
N VAL A 125 -5.72 16.77 9.18
CA VAL A 125 -6.07 17.84 8.23
C VAL A 125 -7.55 18.19 8.35
N ASN A 126 -8.43 17.18 8.39
CA ASN A 126 -9.86 17.37 8.56
C ASN A 126 -10.22 17.92 9.95
N ALA A 127 -9.46 17.61 11.00
CA ALA A 127 -9.63 18.20 12.32
C ALA A 127 -9.16 19.66 12.43
N SER A 128 -8.25 20.11 11.58
CA SER A 128 -7.67 21.46 11.62
C SER A 128 -8.70 22.57 11.30
N ASN A 129 -8.46 23.79 11.79
CA ASN A 129 -9.33 24.96 11.55
C ASN A 129 -9.04 25.69 10.23
N GLY A 130 -8.44 25.00 9.26
CA GLY A 130 -7.90 25.63 8.06
C GLY A 130 -6.59 26.36 8.33
N GLY A 131 -5.62 26.15 7.45
CA GLY A 131 -4.37 26.92 7.41
C GLY A 131 -4.39 27.95 6.28
N ARG A 132 -3.26 28.63 6.06
CA ARG A 132 -3.09 29.45 4.85
C ARG A 132 -3.40 28.62 3.60
N LEU A 133 -4.13 29.22 2.68
CA LEU A 133 -4.37 28.68 1.35
C LEU A 133 -3.03 28.54 0.61
N PHE A 134 -2.85 27.43 -0.11
CA PHE A 134 -1.75 27.16 -1.05
C PHE A 134 -0.33 27.39 -0.52
N GLN A 135 0.23 26.38 0.16
CA GLN A 135 1.65 26.31 0.52
C GLN A 135 2.41 25.41 -0.46
N PRO A 136 3.74 25.60 -0.66
CA PRO A 136 4.54 24.73 -1.52
C PRO A 136 4.41 23.24 -1.17
N ALA A 137 4.31 22.92 0.12
CA ALA A 137 4.12 21.55 0.60
C ALA A 137 2.79 20.93 0.13
N ASP A 138 1.73 21.73 -0.05
CA ASP A 138 0.46 21.25 -0.62
C ASP A 138 0.69 20.75 -2.05
N VAL A 139 1.33 21.59 -2.89
CA VAL A 139 1.57 21.29 -4.31
C VAL A 139 2.49 20.08 -4.46
N ILE A 140 3.56 20.03 -3.67
CA ILE A 140 4.50 18.90 -3.69
C ILE A 140 3.77 17.61 -3.26
N GLY A 141 3.00 17.65 -2.17
CA GLY A 141 2.29 16.49 -1.67
C GLY A 141 1.21 15.99 -2.65
N TRP A 142 0.47 16.89 -3.29
CA TRP A 142 -0.51 16.53 -4.32
C TRP A 142 0.16 15.97 -5.57
N ALA A 143 1.29 16.53 -6.00
CA ALA A 143 2.05 16.02 -7.13
C ALA A 143 2.59 14.60 -6.85
N MET A 144 3.12 14.37 -5.65
CA MET A 144 3.53 13.04 -5.18
C MET A 144 2.35 12.07 -5.18
N PHE A 145 1.19 12.49 -4.66
CA PHE A 145 -0.02 11.69 -4.67
C PHE A 145 -0.43 11.29 -6.08
N VAL A 146 -0.56 12.25 -6.99
CA VAL A 146 -0.99 11.98 -8.37
C VAL A 146 0.02 11.07 -9.08
N ALA A 147 1.32 11.33 -8.93
CA ALA A 147 2.36 10.48 -9.51
C ALA A 147 2.28 9.04 -8.95
N GLY A 148 2.17 8.89 -7.63
CA GLY A 148 2.06 7.59 -6.97
C GLY A 148 0.80 6.83 -7.39
N PHE A 149 -0.35 7.52 -7.40
CA PHE A 149 -1.63 6.97 -7.83
C PHE A 149 -1.59 6.48 -9.29
N LEU A 150 -0.98 7.25 -10.19
CA LEU A 150 -0.83 6.86 -11.60
C LEU A 150 0.10 5.66 -11.76
N VAL A 151 1.25 5.66 -11.09
CA VAL A 151 2.19 4.54 -11.12
C VAL A 151 1.54 3.25 -10.62
N GLU A 152 0.82 3.33 -9.50
CA GLU A 152 0.11 2.19 -8.92
C GLU A 152 -1.00 1.68 -9.86
N ALA A 153 -1.88 2.57 -10.34
CA ALA A 153 -2.98 2.20 -11.22
C ALA A 153 -2.49 1.58 -12.54
N ILE A 154 -1.45 2.17 -13.15
CA ILE A 154 -0.86 1.65 -14.40
C ILE A 154 -0.20 0.30 -14.16
N ALA A 155 0.56 0.15 -13.06
CA ALA A 155 1.21 -1.11 -12.72
C ALA A 155 0.20 -2.24 -12.52
N ASP A 156 -0.87 -1.98 -11.77
CA ASP A 156 -1.94 -2.93 -11.50
C ASP A 156 -2.65 -3.35 -12.78
N GLN A 157 -3.01 -2.39 -13.64
CA GLN A 157 -3.64 -2.66 -14.93
C GLN A 157 -2.72 -3.47 -15.85
N GLN A 158 -1.42 -3.13 -15.92
CA GLN A 158 -0.44 -3.90 -16.69
C GLN A 158 -0.35 -5.35 -16.21
N LYS A 159 -0.31 -5.57 -14.89
CA LYS A 159 -0.24 -6.92 -14.31
C LYS A 159 -1.51 -7.72 -14.57
N LEU A 160 -2.68 -7.09 -14.46
CA LEU A 160 -3.98 -7.69 -14.76
C LEU A 160 -4.04 -8.15 -16.23
N LEU A 161 -3.70 -7.25 -17.16
CA LEU A 161 -3.69 -7.56 -18.59
C LEU A 161 -2.65 -8.65 -18.92
N PHE A 162 -1.47 -8.60 -18.31
CA PHE A 162 -0.42 -9.60 -18.51
C PHE A 162 -0.90 -10.99 -18.09
N LYS A 163 -1.49 -11.12 -16.91
CA LYS A 163 -1.96 -12.41 -16.36
C LYS A 163 -3.17 -12.98 -17.11
N ASN A 164 -4.01 -12.14 -17.71
CA ASN A 164 -5.19 -12.59 -18.46
C ASN A 164 -4.86 -13.17 -19.85
N ARG A 165 -3.63 -12.99 -20.36
CA ARG A 165 -3.22 -13.58 -21.64
C ARG A 165 -2.73 -15.01 -21.46
N GLN A 166 -3.28 -15.94 -22.24
CA GLN A 166 -2.93 -17.36 -22.19
C GLN A 166 -1.43 -17.62 -22.43
N GLU A 167 -0.82 -16.86 -23.34
CA GLU A 167 0.61 -16.93 -23.71
C GLU A 167 1.56 -16.63 -22.54
N ASN A 168 1.07 -15.92 -21.51
CA ASN A 168 1.84 -15.52 -20.34
C ASN A 168 1.71 -16.50 -19.17
N LYS A 169 0.96 -17.60 -19.34
CA LYS A 169 0.86 -18.64 -18.32
C LYS A 169 2.25 -19.17 -17.97
N GLY A 170 2.56 -19.22 -16.67
CA GLY A 170 3.86 -19.65 -16.18
C GLY A 170 5.00 -18.63 -16.34
N ARG A 171 4.71 -17.38 -16.73
CA ARG A 171 5.71 -16.29 -16.79
C ARG A 171 5.49 -15.28 -15.65
N TRP A 172 6.50 -14.47 -15.37
CA TRP A 172 6.39 -13.30 -14.49
C TRP A 172 6.10 -12.05 -15.31
N CYS A 173 5.43 -11.07 -14.71
CA CYS A 173 5.12 -9.81 -15.39
C CYS A 173 6.39 -8.96 -15.43
N ASP A 174 6.88 -8.65 -16.63
CA ASP A 174 8.10 -7.88 -16.85
C ASP A 174 7.92 -6.75 -17.89
N VAL A 175 6.65 -6.40 -18.18
CA VAL A 175 6.23 -5.40 -19.17
C VAL A 175 5.94 -4.04 -18.53
N GLY A 176 6.08 -2.96 -19.31
CA GLY A 176 5.74 -1.61 -18.86
C GLY A 176 6.54 -1.19 -17.62
N LEU A 177 5.86 -0.74 -16.56
CA LEU A 177 6.49 -0.36 -15.29
C LEU A 177 7.18 -1.53 -14.60
N TRP A 178 6.69 -2.75 -14.80
CA TRP A 178 7.32 -3.98 -14.28
C TRP A 178 8.68 -4.28 -14.94
N LYS A 179 9.03 -3.56 -16.02
CA LYS A 179 10.38 -3.60 -16.59
C LYS A 179 11.39 -2.82 -15.75
N TYR A 180 10.92 -1.78 -15.06
CA TYR A 180 11.76 -0.80 -14.34
C TYR A 180 11.80 -1.06 -12.83
N SER A 181 10.80 -1.73 -12.28
CA SER A 181 10.73 -2.16 -10.88
C SER A 181 10.02 -3.51 -10.80
N ARG A 182 10.40 -4.34 -9.82
CA ARG A 182 9.71 -5.60 -9.54
C ARG A 182 8.40 -5.40 -8.80
N HIS A 183 8.23 -4.27 -8.08
CA HIS A 183 7.00 -3.93 -7.35
C HIS A 183 6.62 -2.45 -7.56
N PRO A 184 6.36 -2.02 -8.81
CA PRO A 184 6.05 -0.62 -9.12
C PRO A 184 4.75 -0.15 -8.45
N ASN A 185 3.79 -1.04 -8.23
CA ASN A 185 2.54 -0.72 -7.54
C ASN A 185 2.79 -0.29 -6.08
N TYR A 186 3.66 -0.99 -5.34
CA TYR A 186 4.03 -0.60 -3.98
C TYR A 186 4.86 0.68 -3.92
N PHE A 187 5.67 0.95 -4.94
CA PHE A 187 6.32 2.27 -5.05
C PHE A 187 5.26 3.38 -5.18
N GLY A 188 4.26 3.19 -6.03
CA GLY A 188 3.15 4.13 -6.19
C GLY A 188 2.37 4.34 -4.89
N GLU A 189 2.03 3.26 -4.19
CA GLU A 189 1.32 3.29 -2.90
C GLU A 189 2.13 4.03 -1.82
N MET A 190 3.44 3.77 -1.71
CA MET A 190 4.27 4.53 -0.77
C MET A 190 4.33 6.01 -1.15
N LEU A 191 4.58 6.31 -2.42
CA LEU A 191 4.72 7.68 -2.90
C LEU A 191 3.46 8.51 -2.63
N LEU A 192 2.28 7.93 -2.84
CA LEU A 192 1.03 8.65 -2.62
C LEU A 192 0.74 8.91 -1.13
N TRP A 193 1.05 7.97 -0.24
CA TRP A 193 0.84 8.16 1.20
C TRP A 193 1.87 9.11 1.82
N TRP A 194 3.12 9.07 1.35
CA TRP A 194 4.09 10.13 1.65
C TRP A 194 3.62 11.49 1.12
N GLY A 195 2.97 11.53 -0.05
CA GLY A 195 2.35 12.73 -0.59
C GLY A 195 1.24 13.31 0.30
N ILE A 196 0.36 12.46 0.84
CA ILE A 196 -0.67 12.87 1.81
C ILE A 196 -0.04 13.47 3.07
N TYR A 197 1.03 12.87 3.58
CA TYR A 197 1.77 13.43 4.73
C TYR A 197 2.43 14.78 4.39
N VAL A 198 3.11 14.90 3.25
CA VAL A 198 3.74 16.18 2.85
C VAL A 198 2.69 17.29 2.70
N ALA A 199 1.52 16.98 2.13
CA ALA A 199 0.42 17.93 2.01
C ALA A 199 -0.26 18.27 3.35
N SER A 200 -0.06 17.47 4.41
CA SER A 200 -0.59 17.78 5.74
C SER A 200 0.33 18.72 6.54
N LEU A 201 1.64 18.76 6.24
CA LEU A 201 2.64 19.56 6.96
C LEU A 201 2.21 21.02 7.26
N PRO A 202 1.56 21.77 6.35
CA PRO A 202 1.19 23.16 6.61
C PRO A 202 0.22 23.39 7.78
N VAL A 203 -0.49 22.36 8.23
CA VAL A 203 -1.46 22.47 9.34
C VAL A 203 -1.00 21.81 10.63
N LEU A 204 0.07 21.01 10.58
CA LEU A 204 0.57 20.30 11.75
C LEU A 204 1.29 21.25 12.71
N LYS A 205 1.05 21.06 14.01
CA LYS A 205 1.72 21.79 15.09
C LYS A 205 2.17 20.86 16.22
N GLY A 206 3.37 21.09 16.76
CA GLY A 206 3.86 20.38 17.95
C GLY A 206 3.85 18.86 17.78
N ALA A 207 3.13 18.14 18.64
CA ALA A 207 3.05 16.68 18.59
C ALA A 207 2.33 16.13 17.34
N GLU A 208 1.60 16.95 16.58
CA GLU A 208 0.88 16.52 15.38
C GLU A 208 1.81 16.05 14.26
N PHE A 209 3.10 16.43 14.27
CA PHE A 209 4.10 15.89 13.35
C PHE A 209 4.29 14.36 13.47
N LEU A 210 3.87 13.76 14.58
CA LEU A 210 3.92 12.31 14.79
C LEU A 210 3.08 11.52 13.78
N VAL A 211 2.16 12.14 13.03
CA VAL A 211 1.42 11.47 11.95
C VAL A 211 2.31 10.96 10.81
N ILE A 212 3.60 11.34 10.78
CA ILE A 212 4.63 10.71 9.93
C ILE A 212 4.73 9.19 10.18
N VAL A 213 4.32 8.72 11.35
CA VAL A 213 4.24 7.30 11.67
C VAL A 213 3.35 6.55 10.67
N GLY A 214 2.34 7.19 10.08
CA GLY A 214 1.50 6.64 9.01
C GLY A 214 2.32 6.10 7.81
N PRO A 215 2.93 6.97 6.99
CA PRO A 215 3.70 6.54 5.83
C PRO A 215 4.95 5.71 6.20
N ILE A 216 5.58 5.95 7.36
CA ILE A 216 6.69 5.10 7.85
C ILE A 216 6.20 3.68 8.11
N PHE A 217 5.08 3.55 8.83
CA PHE A 217 4.50 2.26 9.17
C PHE A 217 4.12 1.47 7.91
N LEU A 218 3.47 2.12 6.93
CA LEU A 218 3.19 1.52 5.63
C LEU A 218 4.47 1.04 4.93
N THR A 219 5.51 1.88 4.89
CA THR A 219 6.79 1.56 4.24
C THR A 219 7.44 0.33 4.88
N LEU A 220 7.52 0.28 6.22
CA LEU A 220 8.08 -0.85 6.95
C LEU A 220 7.25 -2.13 6.75
N LEU A 221 5.92 -1.99 6.75
CA LEU A 221 4.99 -3.09 6.54
C LEU A 221 5.16 -3.70 5.14
N LEU A 222 5.41 -2.89 4.09
CA LEU A 222 5.66 -3.36 2.72
C LEU A 222 7.08 -3.90 2.51
N PHE A 223 8.06 -3.42 3.29
CA PHE A 223 9.46 -3.86 3.16
C PHE A 223 9.76 -5.16 3.90
N PHE A 224 9.14 -5.39 5.05
CA PHE A 224 9.62 -6.42 5.99
C PHE A 224 8.55 -7.43 6.42
N VAL A 225 7.28 -7.03 6.48
CA VAL A 225 6.22 -7.87 7.06
C VAL A 225 5.34 -8.49 5.98
N SER A 226 4.87 -7.65 5.08
CA SER A 226 3.94 -7.98 4.00
C SER A 226 4.41 -7.35 2.69
N GLY A 227 3.66 -7.55 1.61
CA GLY A 227 4.00 -6.93 0.33
C GLY A 227 5.20 -7.60 -0.33
N ILE A 228 6.35 -6.93 -0.34
CA ILE A 228 7.52 -7.32 -1.14
C ILE A 228 8.10 -8.69 -0.72
N PRO A 229 8.42 -8.96 0.57
CA PRO A 229 9.01 -10.24 0.97
C PRO A 229 8.18 -11.45 0.55
N LEU A 230 6.86 -11.41 0.80
CA LEU A 230 5.95 -12.51 0.50
C LEU A 230 5.80 -12.73 -1.01
N LEU A 231 5.78 -11.64 -1.80
CA LEU A 231 5.70 -11.73 -3.25
C LEU A 231 7.01 -12.24 -3.87
N GLU A 232 8.15 -11.78 -3.38
CA GLU A 232 9.47 -12.25 -3.82
C GLU A 232 9.65 -13.73 -3.49
N GLU A 233 9.30 -14.15 -2.28
CA GLU A 233 9.33 -15.56 -1.88
C GLU A 233 8.42 -16.43 -2.77
N SER A 234 7.19 -15.98 -3.02
CA SER A 234 6.24 -16.70 -3.88
C SER A 234 6.75 -16.80 -5.32
N ALA A 235 7.33 -15.72 -5.85
CA ALA A 235 7.90 -15.69 -7.20
C ALA A 235 9.16 -16.56 -7.30
N ASP A 236 10.02 -16.57 -6.29
CA ASP A 236 11.22 -17.41 -6.24
C ASP A 236 10.87 -18.91 -6.21
N LYS A 237 9.87 -19.31 -5.41
CA LYS A 237 9.38 -20.69 -5.40
C LYS A 237 8.87 -21.13 -6.78
N LYS A 238 8.26 -20.21 -7.53
CA LYS A 238 7.65 -20.52 -8.84
C LYS A 238 8.63 -20.45 -10.01
N TYR A 239 9.56 -19.50 -9.98
CA TYR A 239 10.39 -19.14 -11.14
C TYR A 239 11.90 -19.19 -10.86
N GLY A 240 12.33 -19.40 -9.61
CA GLY A 240 13.73 -19.34 -9.18
C GLY A 240 14.68 -20.29 -9.93
N ASN A 241 14.16 -21.42 -10.42
CA ASN A 241 14.93 -22.39 -11.20
C ASN A 241 15.22 -21.92 -12.64
N LEU A 242 14.48 -20.92 -13.14
CA LEU A 242 14.65 -20.38 -14.49
C LEU A 242 15.77 -19.33 -14.53
N GLY A 243 16.79 -19.56 -15.36
CA GLY A 243 17.91 -18.61 -15.52
C GLY A 243 17.47 -17.21 -15.95
N ALA A 244 16.47 -17.13 -16.83
CA ALA A 244 15.89 -15.85 -17.27
C ALA A 244 15.23 -15.06 -16.13
N TYR A 245 14.60 -15.73 -15.17
CA TYR A 245 14.01 -15.06 -14.00
C TYR A 245 15.10 -14.54 -13.05
N ARG A 246 16.15 -15.34 -12.81
CA ARG A 246 17.30 -14.88 -12.01
C ARG A 246 17.98 -13.67 -12.64
N HIS A 247 18.13 -13.66 -13.96
CA HIS A 247 18.65 -12.51 -14.70
C HIS A 247 17.74 -11.27 -14.54
N TYR A 248 16.42 -11.44 -14.70
CA TYR A 248 15.44 -10.37 -14.47
C TYR A 248 15.56 -9.78 -13.06
N LYS A 249 15.63 -10.63 -12.03
CA LYS A 249 15.76 -10.23 -10.63
C LYS A 249 17.07 -9.49 -10.33
N LYS A 250 18.18 -9.92 -10.94
CA LYS A 250 19.50 -9.27 -10.81
C LYS A 250 19.56 -7.89 -11.47
N THR A 251 18.77 -7.67 -12.52
CA THR A 251 18.80 -6.47 -13.38
C THR A 251 17.61 -5.53 -13.17
N THR A 252 16.66 -5.86 -12.30
CA THR A 252 15.47 -5.03 -12.06
C THR A 252 15.37 -4.66 -10.58
N SER A 253 15.26 -3.36 -10.29
CA SER A 253 15.14 -2.85 -8.92
C SER A 253 13.92 -3.47 -8.22
N PRO A 254 14.00 -3.78 -6.91
CA PRO A 254 12.82 -4.25 -6.17
C PRO A 254 11.70 -3.21 -6.14
N LEU A 255 12.06 -1.92 -6.05
CA LEU A 255 11.09 -0.87 -5.79
C LEU A 255 11.21 0.34 -6.71
N ILE A 256 12.39 0.94 -6.78
CA ILE A 256 12.59 2.22 -7.47
C ILE A 256 12.51 2.01 -8.99
N LEU A 257 11.75 2.84 -9.69
CA LEU A 257 11.64 2.78 -11.14
C LEU A 257 12.97 3.16 -11.79
N LEU A 258 13.76 2.17 -12.21
CA LEU A 258 15.07 2.36 -12.81
C LEU A 258 15.25 1.54 -14.09
N PRO A 259 15.90 2.07 -15.13
CA PRO A 259 16.23 1.28 -16.31
C PRO A 259 17.10 0.06 -15.96
N ARG A 260 16.78 -1.11 -16.54
CA ARG A 260 17.49 -2.37 -16.26
C ARG A 260 19.00 -2.30 -16.47
N GLY A 261 19.44 -1.56 -17.49
CA GLY A 261 20.86 -1.32 -17.74
C GLY A 261 21.53 -0.65 -16.55
N VAL A 262 20.98 0.50 -16.11
CA VAL A 262 21.50 1.26 -14.96
C VAL A 262 21.54 0.39 -13.71
N TYR A 263 20.42 -0.27 -13.37
CA TYR A 263 20.38 -1.13 -12.18
C TYR A 263 21.37 -2.30 -12.29
N GLY A 264 21.46 -2.95 -13.44
CA GLY A 264 22.33 -4.10 -13.68
C GLY A 264 23.79 -3.84 -13.34
N TYR A 265 24.31 -2.65 -13.67
CA TYR A 265 25.71 -2.26 -13.44
C TYR A 265 26.03 -1.83 -12.01
N LEU A 266 25.04 -1.54 -11.16
CA LEU A 266 25.31 -1.09 -9.79
C LEU A 266 25.87 -2.22 -8.91
N PRO A 267 26.86 -1.91 -8.04
CA PRO A 267 27.40 -2.88 -7.11
C PRO A 267 26.36 -3.28 -6.05
N LYS A 268 26.47 -4.50 -5.51
CA LYS A 268 25.48 -5.07 -4.59
C LYS A 268 25.24 -4.18 -3.35
N TRP A 269 26.28 -3.62 -2.76
CA TRP A 269 26.15 -2.74 -1.59
C TRP A 269 25.32 -1.49 -1.92
N CYS A 270 25.49 -0.90 -3.12
CA CYS A 270 24.73 0.27 -3.55
C CYS A 270 23.26 -0.08 -3.76
N LYS A 271 22.97 -1.24 -4.37
CA LYS A 271 21.61 -1.77 -4.52
C LYS A 271 20.92 -1.96 -3.17
N THR A 272 21.61 -2.52 -2.19
CA THR A 272 21.03 -2.78 -0.87
C THR A 272 20.77 -1.48 -0.10
N VAL A 273 21.72 -0.53 -0.11
CA VAL A 273 21.62 0.70 0.69
C VAL A 273 20.64 1.71 0.09
N PHE A 274 20.73 1.96 -1.22
CA PHE A 274 19.99 3.06 -1.85
C PHE A 274 18.74 2.61 -2.61
N LEU A 275 18.68 1.33 -3.01
CA LEU A 275 17.61 0.80 -3.85
C LEU A 275 16.82 -0.32 -3.16
N PHE A 276 17.03 -0.48 -1.87
CA PHE A 276 16.30 -1.40 -1.00
C PHE A 276 16.38 -2.87 -1.44
N GLU A 277 17.47 -3.29 -2.09
CA GLU A 277 17.72 -4.71 -2.41
C GLU A 277 18.19 -5.46 -1.16
N PHE A 278 17.25 -5.77 -0.26
CA PHE A 278 17.55 -6.46 0.98
C PHE A 278 17.83 -7.97 0.75
N PRO A 279 18.77 -8.58 1.49
CA PRO A 279 19.09 -10.00 1.33
C PRO A 279 17.89 -10.93 1.50
N LEU A 280 16.93 -10.54 2.35
CA LEU A 280 15.72 -11.31 2.60
C LEU A 280 14.87 -11.54 1.33
N TYR A 281 14.96 -10.64 0.34
CA TYR A 281 14.24 -10.79 -0.93
C TYR A 281 14.78 -11.92 -1.79
N SER A 282 15.96 -12.46 -1.50
CA SER A 282 16.59 -13.52 -2.30
C SER A 282 16.88 -14.80 -1.51
N LYS A 283 16.25 -14.97 -0.33
CA LYS A 283 16.55 -16.07 0.61
C LYS A 283 16.36 -17.48 -0.01
N ASN A 284 15.43 -17.61 -0.95
CA ASN A 284 15.04 -18.89 -1.54
C ASN A 284 15.59 -19.11 -2.95
N LEU A 285 16.43 -18.20 -3.47
CA LEU A 285 17.08 -18.42 -4.75
C LEU A 285 18.16 -19.49 -4.63
N PRO A 286 18.29 -20.40 -5.61
CA PRO A 286 19.43 -21.30 -5.69
C PRO A 286 20.71 -20.47 -5.70
N GLN A 287 21.64 -20.78 -4.78
CA GLN A 287 22.97 -20.16 -4.82
C GLN A 287 23.61 -20.54 -6.15
N GLU A 288 24.11 -19.55 -6.90
CA GLU A 288 24.95 -19.83 -8.06
C GLU A 288 26.15 -20.63 -7.54
N THR A 289 26.25 -21.90 -7.92
CA THR A 289 27.48 -22.67 -7.76
C THR A 289 28.55 -21.90 -8.51
N THR A 290 29.37 -21.15 -7.78
CA THR A 290 30.65 -20.67 -8.29
C THR A 290 31.48 -21.91 -8.58
N VAL A 291 31.42 -22.36 -9.83
CA VAL A 291 32.43 -23.24 -10.40
C VAL A 291 33.67 -22.35 -10.52
N TRP A 292 34.56 -22.48 -9.54
CA TRP A 292 35.91 -21.93 -9.58
C TRP A 292 36.75 -22.72 -10.57
#